data_AF-A0A0S8D8T8-F1
#
_entry.id   AF-A0A0S8D8T8-F1
#
_cell.length_a   1.000
_cell.length_b   1.000
_cell.length_c   1.000
_cell.angle_alpha   90.00
_cell.angle_beta   90.00
_cell.angle_gamma   90.00
#
_symmetry.space_group_name_H-M   'P 1'
#
loop_
_entity.id
_entity.type
_entity.pdbx_description
1 polymer ?
#
loop_
_entity_poly.entity_id
_entity_poly.type
_entity_poly.pdbx_seq_one_letter_code
_entity_poly.pdbx_strand_id
1 'polypeptide(L)'
;MPKISFSSEIIDLIKAIIEDFQSYKNKDSMCFYKENIGELREKIEEQFVKNIKNKIKVNENKLREKFFKSPKKIDIWESDEKIQKLVKELINVYLNNGYLEKAIETAKAIPYDWVKSWMFKNIVKERATKGKLKEAKNMLNHISDKDAKFSAMKIILQKHLKQKDFKEAVEFAKKFSGDSCRSDAFKMISEKYAEKGDFEKAEALLKNILDEKKKGSALKYIGIEHAKRGNLDKVEEIKNILIELGIAFPIKKVLILYARNGWLDKAEKMLPEVNKKDKLESLKEIIMGYARQGDLKSVFNMADRKDNLWRSDLFKKIAEDFIQKKMFKKAKKVINKIPNEEIKKYLFEVLNENNQKKRCKLF
;
A
#
# COMPACT_ATOMS: atom_id res chain seq x y z
N MET A 1 20.04 29.30 7.81
CA MET A 1 18.68 28.72 7.81
C MET A 1 17.82 29.51 8.78
N PRO A 2 16.74 30.19 8.35
CA PRO A 2 15.87 30.85 9.31
C PRO A 2 15.01 29.79 10.03
N LYS A 3 15.21 29.69 11.36
CA LYS A 3 14.33 28.95 12.27
C LYS A 3 13.00 29.70 12.34
N ILE A 4 11.93 29.09 11.86
CA ILE A 4 10.58 29.63 12.03
C ILE A 4 10.10 29.19 13.42
N SER A 5 10.03 30.13 14.37
CA SER A 5 9.33 29.93 15.64
C SER A 5 7.82 29.94 15.38
N PHE A 6 7.09 29.05 16.05
CA PHE A 6 5.66 29.27 16.27
C PHE A 6 5.52 30.49 17.19
N SER A 7 4.46 31.29 17.02
CA SER A 7 4.12 32.28 18.06
C SER A 7 3.89 31.53 19.37
N SER A 8 4.50 32.00 20.46
CA SER A 8 4.43 31.41 21.81
C SER A 8 3.00 31.01 22.17
N GLU A 9 2.03 31.84 21.82
CA GLU A 9 0.61 31.69 22.08
C GLU A 9 -0.04 30.41 21.52
N ILE A 10 0.45 29.85 20.41
CA ILE A 10 -0.11 28.61 19.83
C ILE A 10 0.46 27.37 20.55
N ILE A 11 1.73 27.42 20.94
CA ILE A 11 2.37 26.38 21.74
C ILE A 11 1.76 26.39 23.15
N ASP A 12 1.49 27.56 23.71
CA ASP A 12 0.90 27.72 25.03
C ASP A 12 -0.58 27.28 25.05
N LEU A 13 -1.34 27.54 23.99
CA LEU A 13 -2.72 27.06 23.86
C LEU A 13 -2.81 25.53 23.73
N ILE A 14 -1.89 24.91 22.98
CA ILE A 14 -1.85 23.45 22.83
C ILE A 14 -1.32 22.78 24.11
N LYS A 15 -0.37 23.39 24.83
CA LYS A 15 0.10 22.92 26.13
C LYS A 15 -0.98 23.01 27.21
N ALA A 16 -1.71 24.12 27.28
CA ALA A 16 -2.83 24.28 28.22
C ALA A 16 -3.92 23.22 28.00
N ILE A 17 -4.25 22.92 26.74
CA ILE A 17 -5.24 21.86 26.39
C ILE A 17 -4.74 20.46 26.78
N ILE A 18 -3.42 20.20 26.72
CA ILE A 18 -2.83 18.90 27.07
C ILE A 18 -2.67 18.75 28.59
N GLU A 19 -2.31 19.81 29.31
CA GLU A 19 -2.18 19.83 30.78
C GLU A 19 -3.53 19.71 31.48
N ASP A 20 -4.58 20.37 30.96
CA ASP A 20 -5.96 20.19 31.44
C ASP A 20 -6.49 18.76 31.22
N PHE A 21 -6.03 18.07 30.18
CA PHE A 21 -6.40 16.67 29.94
C PHE A 21 -5.65 15.67 30.84
N GLN A 22 -4.49 16.06 31.38
CA GLN A 22 -3.62 15.18 32.18
C GLN A 22 -3.83 15.31 33.70
N SER A 23 -4.39 16.42 34.18
CA SER A 23 -4.60 16.70 35.61
C SER A 23 -5.76 15.91 36.26
N TYR A 24 -6.68 15.34 35.47
CA TYR A 24 -7.86 14.61 36.00
C TYR A 24 -7.65 13.09 36.10
N LYS A 25 -6.56 12.69 36.75
CA LYS A 25 -6.12 11.29 36.85
C LYS A 25 -6.42 10.63 38.21
N ASN A 26 -7.52 10.98 38.88
CA ASN A 26 -7.96 10.32 40.13
C ASN A 26 -9.32 9.62 39.98
N LYS A 27 -9.46 8.46 40.63
CA LYS A 27 -10.52 7.45 40.39
C LYS A 27 -11.93 7.87 40.84
N ASP A 28 -12.08 8.83 41.74
CA ASP A 28 -13.40 9.24 42.26
C ASP A 28 -14.12 10.28 41.38
N SER A 29 -13.41 10.88 40.42
CA SER A 29 -13.97 11.82 39.44
C SER A 29 -14.73 11.11 38.30
N MET A 30 -14.62 9.79 38.16
CA MET A 30 -15.13 9.07 36.98
C MET A 30 -16.66 8.94 36.94
N CYS A 31 -17.35 8.97 38.08
CA CYS A 31 -18.82 8.87 38.15
C CYS A 31 -19.51 10.20 37.79
N PHE A 32 -18.99 11.34 38.25
CA PHE A 32 -19.50 12.68 37.91
C PHE A 32 -19.30 13.02 36.42
N TYR A 33 -18.28 12.42 35.78
CA TYR A 33 -17.97 12.63 34.37
C TYR A 33 -18.91 11.89 33.41
N LYS A 34 -19.44 10.70 33.77
CA LYS A 34 -20.35 9.98 32.86
C LYS A 34 -21.65 10.74 32.56
N GLU A 35 -22.12 11.55 33.51
CA GLU A 35 -23.37 12.31 33.37
C GLU A 35 -23.19 13.66 32.67
N ASN A 36 -21.99 14.27 32.70
CA ASN A 36 -21.76 15.65 32.21
C ASN A 36 -20.72 15.78 31.07
N ILE A 37 -20.17 14.68 30.54
CA ILE A 37 -19.26 14.71 29.37
C ILE A 37 -19.93 15.33 28.13
N GLY A 38 -21.25 15.18 27.98
CA GLY A 38 -22.01 15.78 26.88
C GLY A 38 -21.95 17.30 26.90
N GLU A 39 -22.33 17.91 28.02
CA GLU A 39 -22.38 19.36 28.18
C GLU A 39 -20.99 20.02 28.19
N LEU A 40 -19.99 19.40 28.81
CA LEU A 40 -18.62 19.92 28.81
C LEU A 40 -18.00 19.85 27.41
N ARG A 41 -18.27 18.77 26.67
CA ARG A 41 -17.85 18.65 25.28
C ARG A 41 -18.58 19.66 24.39
N GLU A 42 -19.87 19.90 24.62
CA GLU A 42 -20.64 20.93 23.92
C GLU A 42 -20.11 22.34 24.22
N LYS A 43 -19.81 22.67 25.48
CA LYS A 43 -19.26 23.98 25.87
C LYS A 43 -17.85 24.20 25.33
N ILE A 44 -17.02 23.16 25.26
CA ILE A 44 -15.68 23.23 24.67
C ILE A 44 -15.76 23.32 23.15
N GLU A 45 -16.64 22.56 22.50
CA GLU A 45 -16.91 22.69 21.06
C GLU A 45 -17.51 24.05 20.74
N GLU A 46 -18.41 24.59 21.57
CA GLU A 46 -18.97 25.92 21.45
C GLU A 46 -17.92 27.00 21.65
N GLN A 47 -17.03 26.91 22.65
CA GLN A 47 -15.97 27.89 22.83
C GLN A 47 -14.89 27.80 21.74
N PHE A 48 -14.54 26.59 21.29
CA PHE A 48 -13.60 26.38 20.19
C PHE A 48 -14.18 26.89 18.88
N VAL A 49 -15.45 26.59 18.60
CA VAL A 49 -16.20 27.12 17.45
C VAL A 49 -16.44 28.62 17.59
N LYS A 50 -16.65 29.17 18.79
CA LYS A 50 -16.84 30.61 19.03
C LYS A 50 -15.51 31.36 18.90
N ASN A 51 -14.38 30.77 19.29
CA ASN A 51 -13.05 31.35 19.08
C ASN A 51 -12.59 31.22 17.63
N ILE A 52 -12.89 30.12 16.94
CA ILE A 52 -12.68 29.98 15.51
C ILE A 52 -13.61 30.94 14.75
N LYS A 53 -14.89 31.05 15.09
CA LYS A 53 -15.83 32.02 14.52
C LYS A 53 -15.41 33.45 14.79
N ASN A 54 -14.96 33.79 16.01
CA ASN A 54 -14.48 35.13 16.34
C ASN A 54 -13.18 35.45 15.60
N LYS A 55 -12.25 34.49 15.45
CA LYS A 55 -11.02 34.69 14.66
C LYS A 55 -11.30 34.73 13.16
N ILE A 56 -12.25 33.94 12.65
CA ILE A 56 -12.74 34.03 11.27
C ILE A 56 -13.41 35.38 11.06
N LYS A 57 -14.25 35.86 11.98
CA LYS A 57 -14.96 37.15 11.90
C LYS A 57 -14.02 38.35 12.03
N VAL A 58 -13.02 38.28 12.90
CA VAL A 58 -11.95 39.29 13.03
C VAL A 58 -11.03 39.29 11.81
N ASN A 59 -10.71 38.12 11.25
CA ASN A 59 -9.95 38.03 10.01
C ASN A 59 -10.81 38.43 8.79
N GLU A 60 -12.09 38.11 8.73
CA GLU A 60 -13.03 38.56 7.69
C GLU A 60 -13.21 40.07 7.72
N ASN A 61 -13.28 40.70 8.90
CA ASN A 61 -13.36 42.15 9.03
C ASN A 61 -12.05 42.83 8.64
N LYS A 62 -10.90 42.29 9.06
CA LYS A 62 -9.58 42.76 8.61
C LYS A 62 -9.34 42.51 7.11
N LEU A 63 -9.87 41.43 6.54
CA LEU A 63 -9.84 41.12 5.11
C LEU A 63 -10.84 41.98 4.32
N ARG A 64 -11.98 42.38 4.90
CA ARG A 64 -12.92 43.33 4.27
C ARG A 64 -12.35 44.76 4.23
N GLU A 65 -11.80 45.24 5.34
CA GLU A 65 -11.23 46.60 5.43
C GLU A 65 -9.99 46.78 4.55
N LYS A 66 -9.18 45.74 4.36
CA LYS A 66 -7.91 45.81 3.63
C LYS A 66 -8.04 45.60 2.12
N PHE A 67 -9.17 45.05 1.61
CA PHE A 67 -9.31 44.64 0.21
C PHE A 67 -10.44 45.34 -0.58
N PHE A 68 -11.45 45.95 0.06
CA PHE A 68 -12.53 46.64 -0.65
C PHE A 68 -12.20 48.10 -1.04
N LYS A 69 -10.96 48.58 -0.86
CA LYS A 69 -10.54 49.94 -1.25
C LYS A 69 -9.52 50.05 -2.39
N SER A 70 -9.05 48.98 -3.02
CA SER A 70 -8.01 49.10 -4.08
C SER A 70 -8.10 48.02 -5.19
N PRO A 71 -8.11 48.38 -6.48
CA PRO A 71 -8.31 47.46 -7.60
C PRO A 71 -7.01 46.78 -8.09
N LYS A 72 -6.27 46.07 -7.23
CA LYS A 72 -5.16 45.20 -7.65
C LYS A 72 -5.14 43.89 -6.84
N LYS A 73 -5.54 42.80 -7.49
CA LYS A 73 -5.46 41.40 -7.03
C LYS A 73 -3.98 41.00 -6.85
N ILE A 74 -3.53 40.76 -5.62
CA ILE A 74 -2.23 40.10 -5.33
C ILE A 74 -2.47 39.01 -4.26
N ASP A 75 -1.97 37.82 -4.57
CA ASP A 75 -2.32 36.49 -4.05
C ASP A 75 -1.67 36.11 -2.70
N ILE A 76 -2.44 36.14 -1.61
CA ILE A 76 -1.99 35.68 -0.27
C ILE A 76 -2.11 34.15 -0.09
N TRP A 77 -3.03 33.51 -0.79
CA TRP A 77 -3.30 32.07 -0.63
C TRP A 77 -2.42 31.17 -1.49
N GLU A 78 -1.83 31.70 -2.57
CA GLU A 78 -0.84 30.96 -3.38
C GLU A 78 0.42 30.63 -2.58
N SER A 79 0.77 31.44 -1.57
CA SER A 79 2.06 31.38 -0.89
C SER A 79 2.05 30.76 0.51
N ASP A 80 0.89 30.65 1.20
CA ASP A 80 0.86 30.17 2.59
C ASP A 80 0.36 28.72 2.74
N GLU A 81 1.31 27.78 2.68
CA GLU A 81 1.09 26.36 3.00
C GLU A 81 0.40 26.16 4.37
N LYS A 82 0.61 27.08 5.33
CA LYS A 82 -0.01 26.99 6.67
C LYS A 82 -1.50 27.26 6.59
N ILE A 83 -1.95 28.21 5.77
CA ILE A 83 -3.39 28.48 5.57
C ILE A 83 -4.07 27.26 4.95
N GLN A 84 -3.45 26.65 3.93
CA GLN A 84 -3.99 25.45 3.28
C GLN A 84 -4.08 24.27 4.25
N LYS A 85 -3.08 24.11 5.13
CA LYS A 85 -3.09 23.10 6.19
C LYS A 85 -4.18 23.35 7.23
N LEU A 86 -4.34 24.59 7.70
CA LEU A 86 -5.38 24.96 8.67
C LEU A 86 -6.79 24.75 8.10
N VAL A 87 -7.04 25.14 6.85
CA VAL A 87 -8.32 24.93 6.17
C VAL A 87 -8.63 23.43 6.04
N LYS A 88 -7.61 22.62 5.70
CA LYS A 88 -7.75 21.16 5.67
C LYS A 88 -8.09 20.59 7.05
N GLU A 89 -7.41 21.02 8.10
CA GLU A 89 -7.67 20.59 9.47
C GLU A 89 -9.09 20.94 9.90
N LEU A 90 -9.55 22.17 9.63
CA LEU A 90 -10.91 22.61 9.91
C LEU A 90 -11.95 21.76 9.18
N ILE A 91 -11.76 21.50 7.88
CA ILE A 91 -12.64 20.62 7.09
C ILE A 91 -12.67 19.21 7.70
N ASN A 92 -11.53 18.65 8.10
CA ASN A 92 -11.49 17.34 8.74
C ASN A 92 -12.22 17.31 10.08
N VAL A 93 -12.09 18.37 10.90
CA VAL A 93 -12.83 18.50 12.17
C VAL A 93 -14.33 18.50 11.90
N TYR A 94 -14.81 19.26 10.91
CA TYR A 94 -16.21 19.23 10.52
C TYR A 94 -16.67 17.84 10.06
N LEU A 95 -15.88 17.17 9.20
CA LEU A 95 -16.21 15.83 8.70
C LEU A 95 -16.24 14.77 9.82
N ASN A 96 -15.30 14.84 10.76
CA ASN A 96 -15.21 13.92 11.90
C ASN A 96 -16.41 14.05 12.86
N ASN A 97 -16.92 15.27 13.04
CA ASN A 97 -18.08 15.55 13.88
C ASN A 97 -19.42 15.52 13.11
N GLY A 98 -19.43 15.05 11.85
CA GLY A 98 -20.66 14.88 11.08
C GLY A 98 -21.20 16.15 10.40
N TYR A 99 -20.53 17.31 10.54
CA TYR A 99 -20.92 18.58 9.95
C TYR A 99 -20.53 18.69 8.45
N LEU A 100 -21.12 17.84 7.60
CA LEU A 100 -20.80 17.79 6.16
C LEU A 100 -21.04 19.13 5.45
N GLU A 101 -22.17 19.78 5.71
CA GLU A 101 -22.54 21.04 5.05
C GLU A 101 -21.52 22.14 5.33
N LYS A 102 -21.14 22.31 6.61
CA LYS A 102 -20.08 23.26 7.01
C LYS A 102 -18.75 22.96 6.32
N ALA A 103 -18.39 21.68 6.18
CA ALA A 103 -17.19 21.27 5.45
C ALA A 103 -17.25 21.65 3.96
N ILE A 104 -18.41 21.45 3.32
CA ILE A 104 -18.64 21.81 1.92
C ILE A 104 -18.62 23.33 1.74
N GLU A 105 -19.31 24.09 2.58
CA GLU A 105 -19.32 25.56 2.55
C GLU A 105 -17.91 26.13 2.70
N THR A 106 -17.15 25.62 3.68
CA THR A 106 -15.75 25.99 3.90
C THR A 106 -14.90 25.72 2.66
N ALA A 107 -15.08 24.56 2.00
CA ALA A 107 -14.37 24.24 0.76
C ALA A 107 -14.80 25.13 -0.42
N LYS A 108 -16.10 25.45 -0.56
CA LYS A 108 -16.63 26.34 -1.61
C LYS A 108 -16.11 27.78 -1.48
N ALA A 109 -15.93 28.26 -0.26
CA ALA A 109 -15.44 29.60 0.03
C ALA A 109 -13.97 29.83 -0.39
N ILE A 110 -13.23 28.76 -0.72
CA ILE A 110 -11.84 28.86 -1.16
C ILE A 110 -11.80 29.50 -2.56
N PRO A 111 -11.11 30.64 -2.74
CA PRO A 111 -11.15 31.35 -4.01
C PRO A 111 -10.34 30.67 -5.12
N TYR A 112 -9.33 29.86 -4.79
CA TYR A 112 -8.44 29.21 -5.76
C TYR A 112 -8.95 27.81 -6.12
N ASP A 113 -9.20 27.60 -7.40
CA ASP A 113 -9.84 26.38 -7.89
C ASP A 113 -9.01 25.11 -7.67
N TRP A 114 -7.68 25.20 -7.74
CA TRP A 114 -6.80 24.05 -7.48
C TRP A 114 -6.81 23.67 -5.98
N VAL A 115 -6.77 24.65 -5.06
CA VAL A 115 -6.86 24.42 -3.60
C VAL A 115 -8.24 23.87 -3.24
N LYS A 116 -9.29 24.49 -3.79
CA LYS A 116 -10.69 24.04 -3.66
C LYS A 116 -10.85 22.60 -4.11
N SER A 117 -10.35 22.28 -5.30
CA SER A 117 -10.34 20.93 -5.87
C SER A 117 -9.64 19.92 -4.95
N TRP A 118 -8.51 20.31 -4.35
CA TRP A 118 -7.79 19.46 -3.40
C TRP A 118 -8.55 19.26 -2.08
N MET A 119 -9.26 20.29 -1.59
CA MET A 119 -10.16 20.16 -0.44
C MET A 119 -11.35 19.24 -0.72
N PHE A 120 -12.00 19.40 -1.87
CA PHE A 120 -13.08 18.50 -2.27
C PHE A 120 -12.59 17.06 -2.46
N LYS A 121 -11.37 16.84 -2.96
CA LYS A 121 -10.76 15.50 -2.95
C LYS A 121 -10.63 14.94 -1.53
N ASN A 122 -10.30 15.74 -0.52
CA ASN A 122 -10.25 15.29 0.87
C ASN A 122 -11.64 14.91 1.40
N ILE A 123 -12.67 15.70 1.06
CA ILE A 123 -14.07 15.37 1.39
C ILE A 123 -14.49 14.07 0.71
N VAL A 124 -14.20 13.89 -0.60
CA VAL A 124 -14.43 12.63 -1.33
C VAL A 124 -13.79 11.45 -0.61
N LYS A 125 -12.52 11.59 -0.22
CA LYS A 125 -11.77 10.55 0.49
C LYS A 125 -12.49 10.14 1.77
N GLU A 126 -12.84 11.10 2.60
CA GLU A 126 -13.49 10.84 3.88
C GLU A 126 -14.87 10.19 3.68
N ARG A 127 -15.70 10.71 2.77
CA ARG A 127 -17.01 10.12 2.44
C ARG A 127 -16.87 8.68 1.98
N ALA A 128 -15.92 8.41 1.08
CA ALA A 128 -15.64 7.07 0.58
C ALA A 128 -15.13 6.13 1.68
N THR A 129 -14.28 6.62 2.61
CA THR A 129 -13.81 5.80 3.74
C THR A 129 -14.96 5.34 4.63
N LYS A 130 -15.93 6.23 4.91
CA LYS A 130 -17.17 5.94 5.64
C LYS A 130 -18.21 5.13 4.83
N GLY A 131 -17.90 4.70 3.61
CA GLY A 131 -18.80 3.92 2.76
C GLY A 131 -19.91 4.74 2.07
N LYS A 132 -19.92 6.05 2.24
CA LYS A 132 -20.91 6.98 1.67
C LYS A 132 -20.57 7.30 0.20
N LEU A 133 -20.61 6.28 -0.66
CA LEU A 133 -20.13 6.38 -2.03
C LEU A 133 -20.98 7.30 -2.94
N LYS A 134 -22.29 7.40 -2.69
CA LYS A 134 -23.15 8.36 -3.41
C LYS A 134 -22.75 9.80 -3.09
N GLU A 135 -22.58 10.13 -1.80
CA GLU A 135 -22.09 11.44 -1.35
C GLU A 135 -20.71 11.74 -1.97
N ALA A 136 -19.78 10.78 -1.91
CA ALA A 136 -18.44 10.92 -2.49
C ALA A 136 -18.48 11.22 -4.00
N LYS A 137 -19.33 10.52 -4.76
CA LYS A 137 -19.51 10.77 -6.20
C LYS A 137 -20.04 12.19 -6.47
N ASN A 138 -20.99 12.68 -5.67
CA ASN A 138 -21.53 14.03 -5.83
C ASN A 138 -20.45 15.11 -5.64
N MET A 139 -19.51 14.90 -4.71
CA MET A 139 -18.43 15.85 -4.45
C MET A 139 -17.46 16.02 -5.64
N LEU A 140 -17.41 15.08 -6.58
CA LEU A 140 -16.59 15.20 -7.80
C LEU A 140 -17.02 16.37 -8.69
N ASN A 141 -18.28 16.82 -8.60
CA ASN A 141 -18.80 17.94 -9.38
C ASN A 141 -18.18 19.28 -8.94
N HIS A 142 -17.58 19.33 -7.75
CA HIS A 142 -16.90 20.51 -7.22
C HIS A 142 -15.38 20.50 -7.47
N ILE A 143 -14.87 19.51 -8.21
CA ILE A 143 -13.45 19.38 -8.54
C ILE A 143 -13.27 19.73 -10.01
N SER A 144 -12.69 20.91 -10.28
CA SER A 144 -12.37 21.39 -11.62
C SER A 144 -10.97 20.98 -12.07
N ASP A 145 -10.02 20.88 -11.14
CA ASP A 145 -8.66 20.41 -11.42
C ASP A 145 -8.67 18.93 -11.85
N LYS A 146 -8.08 18.65 -13.02
CA LYS A 146 -8.17 17.33 -13.66
C LYS A 146 -7.44 16.25 -12.85
N ASP A 147 -6.27 16.58 -12.28
CA ASP A 147 -5.46 15.63 -11.52
C ASP A 147 -6.08 15.33 -10.15
N ALA A 148 -6.62 16.35 -9.47
CA ALA A 148 -7.40 16.18 -8.25
C ALA A 148 -8.66 15.35 -8.51
N LYS A 149 -9.35 15.57 -9.64
CA LYS A 149 -10.57 14.83 -9.99
C LYS A 149 -10.25 13.38 -10.31
N PHE A 150 -9.23 13.11 -11.11
CA PHE A 150 -8.73 11.77 -11.37
C PHE A 150 -8.37 11.04 -10.08
N SER A 151 -7.62 11.70 -9.19
CA SER A 151 -7.25 11.16 -7.88
C SER A 151 -8.48 10.84 -7.02
N ALA A 152 -9.47 11.74 -6.97
CA ALA A 152 -10.72 11.54 -6.23
C ALA A 152 -11.54 10.38 -6.78
N MET A 153 -11.66 10.27 -8.11
CA MET A 153 -12.32 9.15 -8.77
C MET A 153 -11.60 7.82 -8.49
N LYS A 154 -10.26 7.80 -8.51
CA LYS A 154 -9.47 6.61 -8.16
C LYS A 154 -9.77 6.12 -6.73
N ILE A 155 -9.95 7.03 -5.77
CA ILE A 155 -10.32 6.67 -4.39
C ILE A 155 -11.69 5.97 -4.34
N ILE A 156 -12.68 6.51 -5.05
CA ILE A 156 -14.02 5.90 -5.14
C ILE A 156 -13.95 4.52 -5.82
N LEU A 157 -13.20 4.41 -6.92
CA LEU A 157 -13.01 3.14 -7.63
C LEU A 157 -12.36 2.07 -6.74
N GLN A 158 -11.31 2.44 -5.99
CA GLN A 158 -10.67 1.52 -5.04
C GLN A 158 -11.64 1.06 -3.95
N LYS A 159 -12.55 1.93 -3.50
CA LYS A 159 -13.54 1.56 -2.49
C LYS A 159 -14.55 0.56 -3.04
N HIS A 160 -15.05 0.73 -4.28
CA HIS A 160 -15.87 -0.27 -4.97
C HIS A 160 -15.16 -1.63 -5.06
N LEU A 161 -13.91 -1.63 -5.52
CA LEU A 161 -13.09 -2.84 -5.63
C LEU A 161 -12.89 -3.55 -4.28
N LYS A 162 -12.68 -2.79 -3.20
CA LYS A 162 -12.59 -3.33 -1.82
C LYS A 162 -13.91 -3.91 -1.33
N GLN A 163 -15.03 -3.28 -1.66
CA GLN A 163 -16.39 -3.79 -1.36
C GLN A 163 -16.83 -4.95 -2.28
N LYS A 164 -15.96 -5.37 -3.21
CA LYS A 164 -16.22 -6.40 -4.23
C LYS A 164 -17.35 -6.03 -5.20
N ASP A 165 -17.65 -4.74 -5.29
CA ASP A 165 -18.67 -4.20 -6.17
C ASP A 165 -18.10 -3.93 -7.57
N PHE A 166 -17.83 -5.01 -8.31
CA PHE A 166 -17.07 -4.91 -9.55
C PHE A 166 -17.87 -4.39 -10.74
N LYS A 167 -19.18 -4.66 -10.80
CA LYS A 167 -20.04 -4.15 -11.89
C LYS A 167 -20.05 -2.63 -11.83
N GLU A 168 -20.25 -2.08 -10.64
CA GLU A 168 -20.25 -0.65 -10.38
C GLU A 168 -18.87 -0.04 -10.57
N ALA A 169 -17.79 -0.76 -10.24
CA ALA A 169 -16.42 -0.34 -10.55
C ALA A 169 -16.20 -0.18 -12.06
N VAL A 170 -16.65 -1.14 -12.87
CA VAL A 170 -16.57 -1.09 -14.35
C VAL A 170 -17.38 0.07 -14.90
N GLU A 171 -18.63 0.24 -14.48
CA GLU A 171 -19.48 1.36 -14.92
C GLU A 171 -18.90 2.71 -14.49
N PHE A 172 -18.26 2.76 -13.31
CA PHE A 172 -17.61 3.97 -12.85
C PHE A 172 -16.31 4.28 -13.61
N ALA A 173 -15.52 3.27 -13.99
CA ALA A 173 -14.32 3.45 -14.81
C ALA A 173 -14.61 4.06 -16.18
N LYS A 174 -15.75 3.69 -16.81
CA LYS A 174 -16.20 4.30 -18.08
C LYS A 174 -16.36 5.83 -18.00
N LYS A 175 -16.66 6.35 -16.80
CA LYS A 175 -16.87 7.78 -16.55
C LYS A 175 -15.57 8.59 -16.41
N PHE A 176 -14.40 7.94 -16.38
CA PHE A 176 -13.13 8.64 -16.36
C PHE A 176 -12.92 9.39 -17.68
N SER A 177 -12.52 10.66 -17.58
CA SER A 177 -12.22 11.52 -18.71
C SER A 177 -10.78 11.32 -19.16
N GLY A 178 -10.57 11.17 -20.47
CA GLY A 178 -9.26 10.94 -21.09
C GLY A 178 -8.84 9.47 -21.10
N ASP A 179 -8.31 9.02 -22.24
CA ASP A 179 -8.02 7.61 -22.48
C ASP A 179 -6.95 7.04 -21.56
N SER A 180 -5.95 7.86 -21.22
CA SER A 180 -4.90 7.50 -20.26
C SER A 180 -5.48 7.21 -18.86
N CYS A 181 -6.37 8.08 -18.37
CA CYS A 181 -7.03 7.93 -17.07
C CYS A 181 -8.01 6.75 -17.05
N ARG A 182 -8.76 6.55 -18.14
CA ARG A 182 -9.66 5.42 -18.31
C ARG A 182 -8.90 4.08 -18.37
N SER A 183 -7.77 4.05 -19.08
CA SER A 183 -6.87 2.91 -19.15
C SER A 183 -6.32 2.54 -17.77
N ASP A 184 -5.95 3.53 -16.95
CA ASP A 184 -5.54 3.29 -15.55
C ASP A 184 -6.66 2.66 -14.71
N ALA A 185 -7.89 3.16 -14.86
CA ALA A 185 -9.04 2.62 -14.14
C ALA A 185 -9.33 1.16 -14.53
N PHE A 186 -9.34 0.84 -15.82
CA PHE A 186 -9.56 -0.53 -16.29
C PHE A 186 -8.42 -1.49 -15.92
N LYS A 187 -7.17 -1.02 -15.98
CA LYS A 187 -6.02 -1.76 -15.46
C LYS A 187 -6.24 -2.17 -14.00
N MET A 188 -6.62 -1.22 -13.12
CA MET A 188 -6.85 -1.51 -11.70
C MET A 188 -7.95 -2.56 -11.48
N ILE A 189 -9.02 -2.51 -12.27
CA ILE A 189 -10.12 -3.49 -12.16
C ILE A 189 -9.66 -4.87 -12.65
N SER A 190 -8.97 -4.93 -13.79
CA SER A 190 -8.43 -6.15 -14.38
C SER A 190 -7.46 -6.86 -13.42
N GLU A 191 -6.51 -6.11 -12.84
CA GLU A 191 -5.60 -6.62 -11.80
C GLU A 191 -6.37 -7.19 -10.59
N LYS A 192 -7.44 -6.52 -10.15
CA LYS A 192 -8.24 -6.97 -9.01
C LYS A 192 -9.08 -8.22 -9.30
N TYR A 193 -9.55 -8.40 -10.54
CA TYR A 193 -10.19 -9.65 -10.97
C TYR A 193 -9.18 -10.80 -10.99
N ALA A 194 -7.98 -10.58 -11.53
CA ALA A 194 -6.91 -11.58 -11.57
C ALA A 194 -6.47 -12.02 -10.16
N GLU A 195 -6.33 -11.07 -9.22
CA GLU A 195 -6.02 -11.37 -7.81
C GLU A 195 -7.06 -12.33 -7.19
N LYS A 196 -8.34 -12.20 -7.56
CA LYS A 196 -9.40 -13.10 -7.11
C LYS A 196 -9.44 -14.43 -7.87
N GLY A 197 -8.72 -14.54 -8.99
CA GLY A 197 -8.72 -15.70 -9.87
C GLY A 197 -9.82 -15.71 -10.94
N ASP A 198 -10.54 -14.60 -11.12
CA ASP A 198 -11.52 -14.43 -12.21
C ASP A 198 -10.78 -13.93 -13.45
N PHE A 199 -10.01 -14.84 -14.07
CA PHE A 199 -9.11 -14.51 -15.18
C PHE A 199 -9.86 -14.12 -16.45
N GLU A 200 -10.99 -14.75 -16.72
CA GLU A 200 -11.82 -14.43 -17.88
C GLU A 200 -12.25 -12.95 -17.86
N LYS A 201 -12.75 -12.45 -16.72
CA LYS A 201 -13.10 -11.03 -16.60
C LYS A 201 -11.87 -10.12 -16.58
N ALA A 202 -10.76 -10.55 -15.99
CA ALA A 202 -9.52 -9.78 -16.00
C ALA A 202 -9.02 -9.55 -17.43
N GLU A 203 -8.98 -10.60 -18.25
CA GLU A 203 -8.55 -10.57 -19.64
C GLU A 203 -9.55 -9.79 -20.52
N ALA A 204 -10.85 -10.02 -20.34
CA ALA A 204 -11.90 -9.32 -21.09
C ALA A 204 -11.86 -7.80 -20.92
N LEU A 205 -11.32 -7.29 -19.79
CA LEU A 205 -11.17 -5.87 -19.56
C LEU A 205 -9.97 -5.23 -20.26
N LEU A 206 -8.98 -6.02 -20.71
CA LEU A 206 -7.78 -5.52 -21.39
C LEU A 206 -8.12 -4.75 -22.66
N LYS A 207 -9.21 -5.11 -23.36
CA LYS A 207 -9.70 -4.40 -24.56
C LYS A 207 -10.11 -2.95 -24.29
N ASN A 208 -10.36 -2.58 -23.04
CA ASN A 208 -10.72 -1.22 -22.64
C ASN A 208 -9.49 -0.40 -22.19
N ILE A 209 -8.29 -1.00 -22.19
CA ILE A 209 -7.03 -0.34 -21.86
C ILE A 209 -6.36 0.06 -23.18
N LEU A 210 -6.58 1.30 -23.60
CA LEU A 210 -6.09 1.84 -24.88
C LEU A 210 -4.61 2.21 -24.83
N ASP A 211 -4.08 2.51 -23.64
CA ASP A 211 -2.66 2.74 -23.44
C ASP A 211 -1.92 1.40 -23.38
N GLU A 212 -1.11 1.12 -24.40
CA GLU A 212 -0.38 -0.16 -24.54
C GLU A 212 0.60 -0.43 -23.39
N LYS A 213 1.23 0.60 -22.81
CA LYS A 213 2.10 0.43 -21.63
C LYS A 213 1.29 -0.03 -20.41
N LYS A 214 0.11 0.56 -20.20
CA LYS A 214 -0.81 0.15 -19.12
C LYS A 214 -1.39 -1.24 -19.37
N LYS A 215 -1.71 -1.58 -20.63
CA LYS A 215 -2.24 -2.89 -21.02
C LYS A 215 -1.21 -3.99 -20.79
N GLY A 216 0.03 -3.78 -21.24
CA GLY A 216 1.13 -4.69 -20.96
C GLY A 216 1.43 -4.84 -19.46
N SER A 217 1.31 -3.75 -18.69
CA SER A 217 1.40 -3.83 -17.23
C SER A 217 0.29 -4.68 -16.61
N ALA A 218 -0.95 -4.59 -17.10
CA ALA A 218 -2.07 -5.41 -16.64
C ALA A 218 -1.86 -6.89 -17.01
N LEU A 219 -1.49 -7.18 -18.26
CA LEU A 219 -1.13 -8.52 -18.75
C LEU A 219 -0.04 -9.16 -17.90
N LYS A 220 1.04 -8.43 -17.62
CA LYS A 220 2.12 -8.89 -16.74
C LYS A 220 1.60 -9.26 -15.35
N TYR A 221 0.69 -8.47 -14.78
CA TYR A 221 0.09 -8.77 -13.48
C TYR A 221 -0.78 -10.05 -13.56
N ILE A 222 -1.63 -10.17 -14.58
CA ILE A 222 -2.44 -11.38 -14.84
C ILE A 222 -1.54 -12.63 -14.92
N GLY A 223 -0.44 -12.56 -15.69
CA GLY A 223 0.51 -13.67 -15.79
C GLY A 223 1.16 -14.04 -14.45
N ILE A 224 1.45 -13.07 -13.59
CA ILE A 224 1.94 -13.34 -12.23
C ILE A 224 0.85 -14.01 -11.37
N GLU A 225 -0.41 -13.61 -11.48
CA GLU A 225 -1.50 -14.26 -10.73
C GLU A 225 -1.79 -15.69 -11.23
N HIS A 226 -1.65 -15.95 -12.54
CA HIS A 226 -1.63 -17.31 -13.08
C HIS A 226 -0.47 -18.13 -12.51
N ALA A 227 0.72 -17.54 -12.44
CA ALA A 227 1.88 -18.20 -11.84
C ALA A 227 1.66 -18.57 -10.37
N LYS A 228 1.02 -17.69 -9.58
CA LYS A 228 0.66 -18.00 -8.18
C LYS A 228 -0.33 -19.16 -8.03
N ARG A 229 -0.97 -19.59 -9.11
CA ARG A 229 -1.90 -20.73 -9.16
C ARG A 229 -1.35 -21.91 -9.95
N GLY A 230 -0.13 -21.80 -10.47
CA GLY A 230 0.55 -22.87 -11.18
C GLY A 230 0.13 -23.00 -12.64
N ASN A 231 -0.54 -22.02 -13.24
CA ASN A 231 -1.02 -22.13 -14.62
C ASN A 231 0.12 -21.82 -15.62
N LEU A 232 0.99 -22.80 -15.89
CA LEU A 232 2.15 -22.63 -16.78
C LEU A 232 1.75 -22.24 -18.20
N ASP A 233 0.75 -22.91 -18.78
CA ASP A 233 0.38 -22.66 -20.18
C ASP A 233 -0.09 -21.22 -20.39
N LYS A 234 -0.88 -20.69 -19.44
CA LYS A 234 -1.29 -19.27 -19.45
C LYS A 234 -0.14 -18.30 -19.21
N VAL A 235 0.83 -18.68 -18.39
CA VAL A 235 2.06 -17.89 -18.19
C VAL A 235 2.85 -17.79 -19.50
N GLU A 236 3.00 -18.91 -20.22
CA GLU A 236 3.69 -18.97 -21.51
C GLU A 236 2.96 -18.15 -22.59
N GLU A 237 1.65 -18.30 -22.69
CA GLU A 237 0.80 -17.50 -23.59
C GLU A 237 0.99 -15.99 -23.34
N ILE A 238 0.83 -15.54 -22.10
CA ILE A 238 0.97 -14.12 -21.73
C ILE A 238 2.40 -13.62 -21.94
N LYS A 239 3.42 -14.46 -21.66
CA LYS A 239 4.82 -14.12 -21.90
C LYS A 239 5.04 -13.83 -23.38
N ASN A 240 4.52 -14.67 -24.28
CA ASN A 240 4.67 -14.49 -25.73
C ASN A 240 3.99 -13.20 -26.21
N ILE A 241 2.75 -12.94 -25.75
CA ILE A 241 2.06 -11.67 -26.04
C ILE A 241 2.89 -10.47 -25.58
N LEU A 242 3.50 -10.53 -24.39
CA LEU A 242 4.31 -9.43 -23.89
C LEU A 242 5.60 -9.24 -24.69
N ILE A 243 6.23 -10.31 -25.17
CA ILE A 243 7.40 -10.25 -26.05
C ILE A 243 7.04 -9.55 -27.37
N GLU A 244 5.89 -9.89 -27.97
CA GLU A 244 5.39 -9.25 -29.19
C GLU A 244 5.17 -7.74 -29.01
N LEU A 245 4.72 -7.34 -27.81
CA LEU A 245 4.56 -5.93 -27.45
C LEU A 245 5.87 -5.22 -27.07
N GLY A 246 7.01 -5.93 -27.08
CA GLY A 246 8.31 -5.39 -26.66
C GLY A 246 8.41 -5.15 -25.14
N ILE A 247 7.60 -5.85 -24.34
CA ILE A 247 7.51 -5.67 -22.89
C ILE A 247 8.14 -6.88 -22.18
N ALA A 248 9.14 -6.60 -21.34
CA ALA A 248 9.85 -7.65 -20.62
C ALA A 248 8.96 -8.39 -19.59
N PHE A 249 8.88 -9.71 -19.71
CA PHE A 249 8.23 -10.59 -18.74
C PHE A 249 9.18 -10.92 -17.56
N PRO A 250 8.71 -10.91 -16.29
CA PRO A 250 9.56 -11.13 -15.13
C PRO A 250 9.82 -12.62 -14.86
N ILE A 251 10.49 -13.31 -15.79
CA ILE A 251 10.76 -14.76 -15.77
C ILE A 251 11.34 -15.22 -14.42
N LYS A 252 12.39 -14.56 -13.92
CA LYS A 252 13.00 -14.87 -12.61
C LYS A 252 11.98 -14.87 -11.47
N LYS A 253 11.09 -13.88 -11.44
CA LYS A 253 10.08 -13.75 -10.38
C LYS A 253 9.09 -14.92 -10.44
N VAL A 254 8.64 -15.29 -11.64
CA VAL A 254 7.71 -16.39 -11.85
C VAL A 254 8.36 -17.73 -11.51
N LEU A 255 9.61 -17.96 -11.93
CA LEU A 255 10.38 -19.14 -11.56
C LEU A 255 10.50 -19.30 -10.04
N ILE A 256 10.85 -18.22 -9.32
CA ILE A 256 10.93 -18.24 -7.86
C ILE A 256 9.57 -18.53 -7.23
N LEU A 257 8.48 -17.99 -7.77
CA LEU A 257 7.12 -18.31 -7.31
C LEU A 257 6.81 -19.79 -7.50
N TYR A 258 7.16 -20.38 -8.64
CA TYR A 258 6.98 -21.81 -8.89
C TYR A 258 7.81 -22.68 -7.93
N ALA A 259 9.09 -22.34 -7.76
CA ALA A 259 9.99 -23.06 -6.86
C ALA A 259 9.48 -23.05 -5.40
N ARG A 260 8.99 -21.89 -4.92
CA ARG A 260 8.51 -21.72 -3.55
C ARG A 260 7.15 -22.37 -3.28
N ASN A 261 6.29 -22.47 -4.30
CA ASN A 261 5.01 -23.19 -4.20
C ASN A 261 5.13 -24.69 -4.49
N GLY A 262 6.35 -25.18 -4.77
CA GLY A 262 6.60 -26.61 -5.01
C GLY A 262 6.29 -27.09 -6.43
N TRP A 263 6.02 -26.18 -7.37
CA TRP A 263 5.88 -26.50 -8.79
C TRP A 263 7.25 -26.55 -9.46
N LEU A 264 8.09 -27.49 -9.01
CA LEU A 264 9.51 -27.53 -9.37
C LEU A 264 9.74 -27.78 -10.85
N ASP A 265 9.00 -28.71 -11.47
CA ASP A 265 9.07 -28.98 -12.92
C ASP A 265 8.79 -27.73 -13.76
N LYS A 266 7.85 -26.88 -13.30
CA LYS A 266 7.51 -25.62 -13.98
C LYS A 266 8.63 -24.59 -13.80
N ALA A 267 9.23 -24.53 -12.61
CA ALA A 267 10.38 -23.66 -12.35
C ALA A 267 11.61 -24.06 -13.17
N GLU A 268 11.88 -25.37 -13.28
CA GLU A 268 12.96 -25.91 -14.10
C GLU A 268 12.79 -25.59 -15.58
N LYS A 269 11.58 -25.77 -16.13
CA LYS A 269 11.27 -25.41 -17.52
C LYS A 269 11.57 -23.95 -17.86
N MET A 270 11.42 -23.03 -16.90
CA MET A 270 11.70 -21.60 -17.10
C MET A 270 13.17 -21.21 -16.87
N LEU A 271 13.98 -22.06 -16.23
CA LEU A 271 15.38 -21.75 -15.91
C LEU A 271 16.25 -21.46 -17.15
N PRO A 272 16.09 -22.14 -18.30
CA PRO A 272 16.85 -21.83 -19.52
C PRO A 272 16.72 -20.36 -19.95
N GLU A 273 15.54 -19.78 -19.79
CA GLU A 273 15.18 -18.43 -20.24
C GLU A 273 15.60 -17.33 -19.26
N VAL A 274 16.05 -17.67 -18.06
CA VAL A 274 16.56 -16.69 -17.11
C VAL A 274 17.90 -16.14 -17.60
N ASN A 275 18.02 -14.81 -17.55
CA ASN A 275 19.25 -14.08 -17.82
C ASN A 275 20.46 -14.70 -17.11
N LYS A 276 21.60 -14.80 -17.82
CA LYS A 276 22.83 -15.45 -17.34
C LYS A 276 23.23 -15.02 -15.92
N LYS A 277 23.17 -13.72 -15.61
CA LYS A 277 23.51 -13.14 -14.30
C LYS A 277 22.63 -13.64 -13.14
N ASP A 278 21.39 -14.01 -13.43
CA ASP A 278 20.38 -14.40 -12.45
C ASP A 278 20.22 -15.93 -12.34
N LYS A 279 20.88 -16.68 -13.21
CA LYS A 279 20.67 -18.12 -13.39
C LYS A 279 21.12 -18.94 -12.19
N LEU A 280 22.23 -18.57 -11.55
CA LEU A 280 22.72 -19.25 -10.33
C LEU A 280 21.78 -19.06 -9.14
N GLU A 281 21.29 -17.84 -8.92
CA GLU A 281 20.35 -17.57 -7.83
C GLU A 281 18.99 -18.23 -8.08
N SER A 282 18.55 -18.27 -9.34
CA SER A 282 17.29 -18.96 -9.71
C SER A 282 17.41 -20.48 -9.54
N LEU A 283 18.54 -21.07 -9.91
CA LEU A 283 18.83 -22.49 -9.66
C LEU A 283 18.83 -22.80 -8.16
N LYS A 284 19.43 -21.93 -7.34
CA LYS A 284 19.42 -22.07 -5.87
C LYS A 284 18.00 -22.11 -5.32
N GLU A 285 17.09 -21.25 -5.78
CA GLU A 285 15.69 -21.26 -5.33
C GLU A 285 14.96 -22.57 -5.72
N ILE A 286 15.24 -23.14 -6.90
CA ILE A 286 14.71 -24.44 -7.32
C ILE A 286 15.23 -25.56 -6.39
N ILE A 287 16.55 -25.60 -6.14
CA ILE A 287 17.16 -26.61 -5.27
C ILE A 287 16.61 -26.50 -3.83
N MET A 288 16.44 -25.27 -3.33
CA MET A 288 15.77 -25.06 -2.05
C MET A 288 14.32 -25.56 -2.06
N GLY A 289 13.62 -25.48 -3.20
CA GLY A 289 12.32 -26.11 -3.42
C GLY A 289 12.35 -27.63 -3.22
N TYR A 290 13.27 -28.34 -3.90
CA TYR A 290 13.47 -29.79 -3.71
C TYR A 290 13.82 -30.14 -2.26
N ALA A 291 14.68 -29.35 -1.62
CA ALA A 291 15.05 -29.55 -0.23
C ALA A 291 13.84 -29.47 0.71
N ARG A 292 12.94 -28.49 0.51
CA ARG A 292 11.71 -28.34 1.31
C ARG A 292 10.75 -29.52 1.13
N GLN A 293 10.68 -30.10 -0.07
CA GLN A 293 9.92 -31.34 -0.32
C GLN A 293 10.63 -32.60 0.21
N GLY A 294 11.92 -32.48 0.59
CA GLY A 294 12.71 -33.57 1.15
C GLY A 294 13.41 -34.44 0.10
N ASP A 295 13.37 -34.04 -1.17
CA ASP A 295 14.08 -34.71 -2.24
C ASP A 295 15.57 -34.32 -2.25
N LEU A 296 16.34 -34.98 -1.37
CA LEU A 296 17.77 -34.76 -1.30
C LEU A 296 18.52 -35.29 -2.51
N LYS A 297 17.95 -36.22 -3.29
CA LYS A 297 18.58 -36.77 -4.49
C LYS A 297 18.70 -35.67 -5.54
N SER A 298 17.60 -34.97 -5.83
CA SER A 298 17.61 -33.83 -6.75
C SER A 298 18.47 -32.69 -6.25
N VAL A 299 18.45 -32.40 -4.93
CA VAL A 299 19.34 -31.38 -4.32
C VAL A 299 20.81 -31.64 -4.65
N PHE A 300 21.30 -32.85 -4.42
CA PHE A 300 22.70 -33.17 -4.66
C PHE A 300 23.02 -33.21 -6.16
N ASN A 301 22.19 -33.88 -6.97
CA ASN A 301 22.40 -33.98 -8.41
C ASN A 301 22.50 -32.62 -9.12
N MET A 302 21.61 -31.68 -8.76
CA MET A 302 21.60 -30.34 -9.36
C MET A 302 22.76 -29.47 -8.86
N ALA A 303 23.21 -29.69 -7.62
CA ALA A 303 24.31 -28.94 -7.03
C ALA A 303 25.68 -29.44 -7.54
N ASP A 304 25.84 -30.72 -7.80
CA ASP A 304 27.13 -31.37 -8.10
C ASP A 304 27.84 -30.82 -9.35
N ARG A 305 27.10 -30.19 -10.26
CA ARG A 305 27.66 -29.55 -11.47
C ARG A 305 28.25 -28.16 -11.21
N LYS A 306 28.36 -27.71 -9.96
CA LYS A 306 28.81 -26.37 -9.56
C LYS A 306 30.05 -26.40 -8.68
N ASP A 307 30.75 -25.27 -8.62
CA ASP A 307 31.99 -25.13 -7.88
C ASP A 307 31.80 -25.31 -6.37
N ASN A 308 32.89 -25.61 -5.67
CA ASN A 308 32.88 -25.93 -4.23
C ASN A 308 32.40 -24.78 -3.36
N LEU A 309 32.68 -23.53 -3.76
CA LEU A 309 32.31 -22.35 -3.00
C LEU A 309 30.78 -22.20 -3.01
N TRP A 310 30.19 -22.17 -4.19
CA TRP A 310 28.74 -22.08 -4.36
C TRP A 310 28.00 -23.25 -3.71
N ARG A 311 28.52 -24.48 -3.85
CA ARG A 311 27.94 -25.67 -3.19
C ARG A 311 27.97 -25.56 -1.67
N SER A 312 29.06 -25.07 -1.10
CA SER A 312 29.19 -24.90 0.36
C SER A 312 28.16 -23.90 0.88
N ASP A 313 28.00 -22.76 0.21
CA ASP A 313 27.01 -21.74 0.57
C ASP A 313 25.57 -22.23 0.45
N LEU A 314 25.26 -22.95 -0.63
CA LEU A 314 23.94 -23.57 -0.85
C LEU A 314 23.62 -24.57 0.26
N PHE A 315 24.52 -25.53 0.50
CA PHE A 315 24.31 -26.58 1.49
C PHE A 315 24.29 -26.04 2.91
N LYS A 316 25.05 -24.98 3.22
CA LYS A 316 24.92 -24.24 4.49
C LYS A 316 23.49 -23.75 4.68
N LYS A 317 22.94 -23.02 3.69
CA LYS A 317 21.58 -22.48 3.77
C LYS A 317 20.50 -23.57 3.92
N ILE A 318 20.67 -24.70 3.23
CA ILE A 318 19.74 -25.84 3.34
C ILE A 318 19.87 -26.52 4.72
N ALA A 319 21.09 -26.71 5.22
CA ALA A 319 21.32 -27.30 6.53
C ALA A 319 20.71 -26.44 7.65
N GLU A 320 20.91 -25.12 7.60
CA GLU A 320 20.31 -24.17 8.54
C GLU A 320 18.77 -24.23 8.52
N ASP A 321 18.14 -24.26 7.34
CA ASP A 321 16.67 -24.41 7.21
C ASP A 321 16.17 -25.73 7.84
N PHE A 322 16.89 -26.84 7.62
CA PHE A 322 16.55 -28.12 8.25
C PHE A 322 16.78 -28.12 9.77
N ILE A 323 17.83 -27.47 10.28
CA ILE A 323 18.07 -27.35 11.72
C ILE A 323 16.93 -26.55 12.38
N GLN A 324 16.57 -25.40 11.78
CA GLN A 324 15.47 -24.56 12.27
C GLN A 324 14.13 -25.32 12.31
N LYS A 325 13.88 -26.16 11.30
CA LYS A 325 12.69 -27.03 11.23
C LYS A 325 12.82 -28.33 12.04
N LYS A 326 13.88 -28.50 12.83
CA LYS A 326 14.17 -29.70 13.65
C LYS A 326 14.28 -30.99 12.83
N MET A 327 14.59 -30.90 11.55
CA MET A 327 14.81 -32.02 10.62
C MET A 327 16.25 -32.52 10.71
N PHE A 328 16.73 -32.84 11.91
CA PHE A 328 18.16 -33.07 12.20
C PHE A 328 18.81 -34.19 11.37
N LYS A 329 18.07 -35.28 11.08
CA LYS A 329 18.58 -36.36 10.22
C LYS A 329 18.86 -35.87 8.80
N LYS A 330 18.00 -35.02 8.24
CA LYS A 330 18.19 -34.43 6.90
C LYS A 330 19.30 -33.36 6.92
N ALA A 331 19.34 -32.53 7.97
CA ALA A 331 20.43 -31.58 8.18
C ALA A 331 21.80 -32.27 8.17
N LYS A 332 21.97 -33.35 8.96
CA LYS A 332 23.21 -34.13 9.01
C LYS A 332 23.62 -34.67 7.63
N LYS A 333 22.66 -35.17 6.84
CA LYS A 333 22.93 -35.66 5.47
C LYS A 333 23.46 -34.54 4.56
N VAL A 334 22.92 -33.33 4.66
CA VAL A 334 23.37 -32.18 3.86
C VAL A 334 24.72 -31.66 4.35
N ILE A 335 24.94 -31.55 5.66
CA ILE A 335 26.21 -31.10 6.25
C ILE A 335 27.37 -32.00 5.80
N ASN A 336 27.15 -33.32 5.76
CA ASN A 336 28.14 -34.29 5.27
C ASN A 336 28.58 -34.07 3.81
N LYS A 337 27.79 -33.35 3.00
CA LYS A 337 28.07 -33.06 1.60
C LYS A 337 28.71 -31.69 1.37
N ILE A 338 28.98 -30.91 2.44
CA ILE A 338 29.61 -29.60 2.35
C ILE A 338 31.12 -29.76 2.08
N PRO A 339 31.66 -29.21 0.97
CA PRO A 339 33.09 -29.27 0.67
C PRO A 339 33.97 -28.44 1.61
N ASN A 340 33.50 -27.28 2.06
CA ASN A 340 34.23 -26.43 2.99
C ASN A 340 34.16 -26.97 4.43
N GLU A 341 35.30 -27.41 4.97
CA GLU A 341 35.38 -28.04 6.29
C GLU A 341 35.09 -27.08 7.46
N GLU A 342 35.39 -25.78 7.33
CA GLU A 342 35.09 -24.79 8.38
C GLU A 342 33.58 -24.62 8.54
N ILE A 343 32.86 -24.44 7.42
CA ILE A 343 31.40 -24.35 7.38
C ILE A 343 30.78 -25.64 7.93
N LYS A 344 31.32 -26.79 7.54
CA LYS A 344 30.86 -28.10 7.99
C LYS A 344 31.02 -28.28 9.49
N LYS A 345 32.18 -27.92 10.07
CA LYS A 345 32.43 -27.97 11.51
C LYS A 345 31.45 -27.06 12.26
N TYR A 346 31.32 -25.80 11.83
CA TYR A 346 30.37 -24.84 12.40
C TYR A 346 28.93 -25.40 12.43
N LEU A 347 28.45 -25.98 11.33
CA LEU A 347 27.09 -26.52 11.28
C LEU A 347 26.88 -27.76 12.15
N PHE A 348 27.93 -28.57 12.38
CA PHE A 348 27.85 -29.68 13.33
C PHE A 348 27.72 -29.20 14.77
N GLU A 349 28.44 -28.15 15.15
CA GLU A 349 28.32 -27.51 16.47
C GLU A 349 26.88 -27.00 16.67
N VAL A 350 26.36 -26.22 15.71
CA VAL A 350 24.98 -25.71 15.73
C VAL A 350 23.95 -26.84 15.79
N LEU A 351 24.15 -27.92 15.03
CA LEU A 351 23.26 -29.09 15.04
C LEU A 351 23.23 -29.77 16.41
N ASN A 352 24.39 -29.95 17.05
CA ASN A 352 24.53 -30.62 18.33
C ASN A 352 23.89 -29.82 19.47
N GLU A 353 24.12 -28.50 19.53
CA GLU A 353 23.49 -27.61 20.51
C GLU A 353 21.96 -27.66 20.43
N ASN A 354 21.40 -27.62 19.22
CA ASN A 354 19.95 -27.66 19.00
C ASN A 354 19.34 -29.02 19.33
N ASN A 355 20.08 -30.11 19.10
CA ASN A 355 19.65 -31.45 19.45
C ASN A 355 19.68 -31.70 20.96
N GLN A 356 20.67 -31.17 21.68
CA GLN A 356 20.73 -31.22 23.15
C GLN A 356 19.58 -30.43 23.80
N LYS A 357 19.28 -29.22 23.32
CA LYS A 357 18.12 -28.43 23.80
C LYS A 357 16.77 -29.15 23.62
N LYS A 358 16.64 -30.02 22.61
CA LYS A 358 15.43 -30.86 22.45
C LYS A 358 15.35 -31.95 23.53
N ARG A 359 16.49 -32.58 23.88
CA ARG A 359 16.54 -33.62 24.91
C ARG A 359 16.23 -33.07 26.30
N CYS A 360 16.71 -31.87 26.64
CA CYS A 360 16.47 -31.26 27.96
C CYS A 360 15.05 -30.70 28.17
N LYS A 361 14.18 -30.66 27.15
CA LYS A 361 12.77 -30.22 27.28
C LYS A 361 11.77 -31.38 27.35
N LEU A 362 12.25 -32.62 27.33
CA LEU A 362 11.44 -33.85 27.38
C LEU A 362 11.58 -34.58 28.72
N PHE A 363 12.33 -34.00 29.66
CA PHE A 363 12.37 -34.31 31.08
C PHE A 363 11.82 -33.10 31.82
#